data_AF-A0AAE4T182-F1
#
_entry.id   AF-A0AAE4T182-F1
#
_cell.length_a   1.000
_cell.length_b   1.000
_cell.length_c   1.000
_cell.angle_alpha   90.00
_cell.angle_beta   90.00
_cell.angle_gamma   90.00
#
_symmetry.space_group_name_H-M   'P 1'
#
loop_
_entity.id
_entity.type
_entity.pdbx_description
1 polymer ?
#
loop_
_entity_poly.entity_id
_entity_poly.type
_entity_poly.pdbx_seq_one_letter_code
_entity_poly.pdbx_strand_id
1 'polypeptide(L)' 'MERKTAYRMLLFLVLILTAAYTLGLAGLLPFRVSYYITLFMVLLFVILRAGTRGR' A
#
# COMPACT_ATOMS: atom_id res chain seq x y z
N MET A 1 -0.93 19.28 5.15
CA MET A 1 -1.80 18.64 6.17
C MET A 1 -0.93 18.21 7.33
N GLU A 2 -1.42 18.27 8.58
CA GLU A 2 -0.65 17.78 9.73
C GLU A 2 -0.11 16.37 9.47
N ARG A 3 1.12 16.08 9.94
CA ARG A 3 1.76 14.76 9.79
C ARG A 3 0.83 13.61 10.23
N LYS A 4 -0.01 13.86 11.24
CA LYS A 4 -1.06 12.94 11.71
C LYS A 4 -2.10 12.59 10.64
N THR A 5 -2.59 13.58 9.90
CA THR A 5 -3.60 13.37 8.85
C THR A 5 -3.03 12.62 7.66
N ALA A 6 -1.79 12.94 7.26
CA ALA A 6 -1.10 12.21 6.19
C ALA A 6 -0.90 10.74 6.54
N TYR A 7 -0.48 10.44 7.78
CA TYR A 7 -0.30 9.07 8.24
C TYR A 7 -1.62 8.29 8.31
N ARG A 8 -2.70 8.94 8.76
CA ARG A 8 -4.05 8.33 8.80
C ARG A 8 -4.58 8.01 7.41
N MET A 9 -4.42 8.93 6.45
CA MET A 9 -4.82 8.68 5.06
C MET A 9 -4.02 7.53 4.44
N LEU A 10 -2.70 7.51 4.69
CA LEU A 10 -1.85 6.42 4.21
C LEU A 10 -2.26 5.07 4.81
N LEU A 11 -2.57 5.04 6.11
CA LEU A 11 -3.06 3.84 6.79
C LEU A 11 -4.36 3.34 6.15
N PHE A 12 -5.31 4.24 5.90
CA PHE A 12 -6.60 3.89 5.28
C PHE A 12 -6.42 3.33 3.87
N LEU A 13 -5.53 3.93 3.07
CA LEU A 13 -5.18 3.46 1.73
C LEU A 13 -4.58 2.04 1.78
N VAL A 14 -3.62 1.81 2.69
CA VAL A 14 -2.98 0.50 2.87
C VAL A 14 -3.99 -0.57 3.29
N LEU A 15 -4.96 -0.21 4.13
CA LEU A 15 -5.99 -1.13 4.60
C LEU A 15 -6.89 -1.58 3.44
N ILE A 16 -7.32 -0.65 2.59
CA ILE A 16 -8.12 -0.97 1.39
C ILE A 16 -7.33 -1.87 0.43
N LEU A 17 -6.07 -1.52 0.19
CA LEU A 17 -5.19 -2.31 -0.69
C LEU A 17 -4.96 -3.72 -0.14
N THR A 18 -4.81 -3.86 1.17
CA THR A 18 -4.69 -5.18 1.82
C THR A 18 -5.96 -6.01 1.63
N ALA A 19 -7.14 -5.42 1.82
CA ALA A 19 -8.40 -6.11 1.59
C ALA A 19 -8.54 -6.57 0.12
N ALA A 20 -8.23 -5.68 -0.83
CA ALA A 20 -8.26 -6.00 -2.26
C ALA A 20 -7.24 -7.10 -2.64
N TYR A 21 -6.05 -7.08 -2.03
CA TYR A 21 -5.03 -8.10 -2.23
C TYR A 21 -5.49 -9.47 -1.72
N THR A 22 -6.07 -9.52 -0.52
CA THR A 22 -6.63 -10.75 0.06
C THR A 22 -7.75 -11.32 -0.80
N LEU A 23 -8.65 -10.47 -1.31
CA LEU A 23 -9.70 -10.90 -2.23
C LEU A 23 -9.13 -11.44 -3.56
N GLY A 24 -8.05 -10.86 -4.07
CA GLY A 24 -7.37 -11.38 -5.25
C GLY A 24 -6.63 -12.70 -5.00
N LEU A 25 -6.08 -12.92 -3.80
CA LEU A 25 -5.54 -14.22 -3.39
C LEU A 25 -6.63 -15.28 -3.21
N ALA A 26 -7.80 -14.90 -2.70
CA ALA A 26 -8.96 -15.76 -2.55
C ALA A 26 -9.64 -16.11 -3.90
N GLY A 27 -9.14 -15.57 -5.03
CA GLY A 27 -9.69 -15.81 -6.35
C GLY A 27 -10.97 -15.04 -6.67
N LEU A 28 -11.38 -14.11 -5.79
CA LEU A 28 -12.55 -13.24 -5.99
C LEU A 28 -12.25 -12.07 -6.94
N LEU A 29 -10.98 -11.67 -7.02
CA LEU A 29 -10.47 -10.67 -7.96
C LEU A 29 -9.42 -11.29 -8.88
N PRO A 30 -9.24 -10.76 -10.11
CA PRO A 30 -8.21 -11.24 -11.02
C PRO A 30 -6.82 -11.14 -10.39
N PHE A 31 -6.01 -12.18 -10.51
CA PHE A 31 -4.64 -12.20 -9.98
C PHE A 31 -3.77 -11.01 -10.42
N ARG A 32 -4.05 -10.46 -11.61
CA ARG A 32 -3.42 -9.22 -12.12
C ARG A 32 -3.55 -8.06 -11.13
N VAL A 33 -4.68 -7.94 -10.43
CA VAL A 33 -4.92 -6.89 -9.42
C VAL A 33 -3.98 -7.08 -8.23
N SER A 34 -3.88 -8.30 -7.68
CA SER A 34 -2.94 -8.60 -6.59
C SER A 34 -1.49 -8.30 -6.96
N TYR A 35 -1.08 -8.66 -8.18
CA TYR A 35 0.27 -8.36 -8.70
C TYR A 35 0.59 -6.86 -8.64
N TYR A 36 -0.32 -6.00 -9.12
CA TYR A 36 -0.12 -4.55 -9.08
C TYR A 36 -0.15 -3.99 -7.65
N ILE A 37 -0.98 -4.54 -6.77
CA ILE A 37 -1.02 -4.12 -5.36
C ILE A 37 0.32 -4.44 -4.67
N THR A 38 0.89 -5.62 -4.91
CA THR A 38 2.20 -5.99 -4.36
C THR A 38 3.30 -5.06 -4.87
N LEU A 39 3.34 -4.79 -6.17
CA LEU A 39 4.30 -3.86 -6.77
C LEU A 39 4.19 -2.46 -6.16
N PHE A 40 2.97 -1.95 -6.00
CA PHE A 40 2.71 -0.67 -5.38
C PHE A 40 3.22 -0.62 -3.93
N MET A 41 2.93 -1.66 -3.13
CA MET A 41 3.40 -1.73 -1.73
C MET A 41 4.93 -1.75 -1.63
N VAL A 42 5.61 -2.50 -2.50
CA VAL A 42 7.07 -2.54 -2.55
C VAL A 42 7.65 -1.17 -2.89
N LEU A 43 7.12 -0.51 -3.93
CA LEU A 43 7.53 0.85 -4.30
C LEU A 43 7.32 1.85 -3.16
N LEU A 44 6.14 1.80 -2.53
CA LEU A 44 5.78 2.68 -1.45
C LEU A 44 6.70 2.48 -0.24
N PHE A 45 7.04 1.24 0.10
CA PHE A 45 8.04 0.93 1.13
C PHE A 45 9.42 1.50 0.79
N VAL A 46 9.90 1.33 -0.46
CA VAL A 46 11.20 1.85 -0.90
C VAL A 46 11.23 3.38 -0.81
N ILE A 47 10.19 4.06 -1.27
CA ILE A 47 10.07 5.53 -1.23
C ILE A 47 10.08 6.02 0.22
N LEU A 48 9.24 5.43 1.09
CA LEU A 48 9.19 5.80 2.49
C LEU A 48 10.52 5.55 3.19
N ARG A 49 11.20 4.43 2.87
CA ARG A 49 12.51 4.09 3.43
C ARG A 49 13.63 5.02 2.95
N ALA A 50 13.57 5.48 1.70
CA ALA A 50 14.52 6.47 1.19
C ALA A 50 14.31 7.83 1.88
N GLY A 51 13.05 8.24 2.08
CA GLY A 51 12.70 9.48 2.76
C GLY A 51 13.04 9.51 4.26
N THR A 52 13.10 8.36 4.94
CA THR A 52 13.54 8.27 6.34
C THR A 52 15.06 8.25 6.52
N ARG A 53 15.82 7.98 5.46
CA ARG A 53 17.30 7.93 5.50
C ARG A 53 17.99 9.25 5.16
N GLY A 54 17.22 10.24 4.66
CA GLY A 54 17.69 11.58 4.32
C GLY A 54 17.43 12.65 5.38
N ARG A 55 17.19 12.27 6.63
CA ARG A 55 17.14 13.17 7.81
C ARG A 55 17.98 12.62 8.93
#